data_AF-A0A669DFE1-F1
#
_entry.id   AF-A0A669DFE1-F1
#
_cell.length_a   1.000
_cell.length_b   1.000
_cell.length_c   1.000
_cell.angle_alpha   90.00
_cell.angle_beta   90.00
_cell.angle_gamma   90.00
#
_symmetry.space_group_name_H-M   'P 1'
#
loop_
_entity.id
_entity.type
_entity.pdbx_description
1 polymer ?
#
loop_
_entity_poly.entity_id
_entity_poly.type
_entity_poly.pdbx_seq_one_letter_code
_entity_poly.pdbx_strand_id
1 'polypeptide(L)'
;RKWRKETKGEDLSGRVMEDGREQLMYEIPLNETGSAGLGVSLKGNKSRETGEDLGIFIKSIIHGGAAYKDGRLCINDQMIAVNGESLLGRSNNAAMEALRRSMSSEGNTRGTIQVVVLRTPKQVQQASFFSSRSQPLWHRGILFESCISESEGFIAN
;
A
#
# COMPACT_ATOMS: atom_id res chain seq x y z
N ARG A 1 11.00 43.19 17.41
CA ARG A 1 9.61 42.69 17.32
C ARG A 1 9.61 41.44 16.45
N LYS A 2 9.09 40.33 16.99
CA LYS A 2 8.62 39.12 16.29
C LYS A 2 9.68 38.26 15.58
N TRP A 3 10.25 37.34 16.36
CA TRP A 3 10.77 36.07 15.87
C TRP A 3 9.67 35.34 15.10
N ARG A 4 9.87 35.10 13.80
CA ARG A 4 9.07 34.14 13.03
C ARG A 4 9.91 32.87 12.93
N LYS A 5 9.71 31.95 13.88
CA LYS A 5 10.04 30.54 13.67
C LYS A 5 8.95 30.01 12.75
N GLU A 6 9.30 29.55 11.56
CA GLU A 6 8.48 28.54 10.92
C GLU A 6 9.37 27.48 10.32
N THR A 7 9.01 26.27 10.70
CA THR A 7 9.77 25.04 10.78
C THR A 7 10.33 24.64 9.43
N LYS A 8 11.65 24.49 9.42
CA LYS A 8 12.41 23.62 8.52
C LYS A 8 11.64 22.29 8.44
N GLY A 9 10.95 22.06 7.33
CA GLY A 9 10.35 20.76 7.01
C GLY A 9 11.51 19.79 6.87
N GLU A 10 11.84 19.13 7.97
CA GLU A 10 12.83 18.07 7.98
C GLU A 10 12.32 16.96 7.05
N ASP A 11 13.16 16.67 6.07
CA ASP A 11 13.09 15.60 5.10
C ASP A 11 12.19 14.45 5.57
N LEU A 12 11.07 14.23 4.87
CA LEU A 12 10.20 13.06 5.05
C LEU A 12 10.91 11.82 4.48
N SER A 13 12.16 11.63 4.89
CA SER A 13 13.07 10.59 4.46
C SER A 13 12.43 9.26 4.83
N GLY A 14 11.97 8.55 3.80
CA GLY A 14 11.59 7.16 3.98
C GLY A 14 12.74 6.43 4.63
N ARG A 15 12.51 5.80 5.80
CA ARG A 15 13.54 4.92 6.37
C ARG A 15 13.50 3.64 5.57
N VAL A 16 14.58 3.36 4.85
CA VAL A 16 14.74 2.07 4.16
C VAL A 16 15.10 1.03 5.21
N MET A 17 14.28 0.00 5.32
CA MET A 17 14.50 -1.16 6.18
C MET A 17 15.48 -2.12 5.49
N GLU A 18 16.16 -2.96 6.26
CA GLU A 18 17.14 -3.94 5.74
C GLU A 18 16.53 -4.93 4.74
N ASP A 19 15.23 -5.19 4.86
CA ASP A 19 14.44 -6.03 3.94
C ASP A 19 14.02 -5.33 2.63
N GLY A 20 14.50 -4.09 2.42
CA GLY A 20 14.22 -3.28 1.24
C GLY A 20 12.86 -2.57 1.27
N ARG A 21 12.05 -2.69 2.34
CA ARG A 21 10.80 -1.91 2.49
C ARG A 21 11.10 -0.49 2.92
N GLU A 22 10.30 0.45 2.41
CA GLU A 22 10.39 1.85 2.79
C GLU A 22 9.32 2.19 3.83
N GLN A 23 9.76 2.76 4.95
CA GLN A 23 8.89 3.34 5.96
C GLN A 23 8.61 4.80 5.64
N LEU A 24 7.37 5.11 5.31
CA LEU A 24 6.92 6.45 4.90
C LEU A 24 5.98 7.03 5.96
N MET A 25 6.17 8.29 6.31
CA MET A 25 5.32 9.01 7.24
C MET A 25 4.56 10.11 6.50
N TYR A 26 3.24 10.12 6.67
CA TYR A 26 2.37 11.11 6.04
C TYR A 26 1.52 11.80 7.10
N GLU A 27 1.40 13.11 6.96
CA GLU A 27 0.41 13.90 7.67
C GLU A 27 -0.67 14.33 6.68
N ILE A 28 -1.90 13.85 6.90
CA ILE A 28 -3.03 13.98 5.99
C ILE A 28 -4.09 14.89 6.62
N PRO A 29 -4.51 15.98 5.96
CA PRO A 29 -5.56 16.86 6.47
C PRO A 29 -6.94 16.22 6.43
N LEU A 30 -7.72 16.38 7.50
CA LEU A 30 -9.08 15.84 7.66
C LEU A 30 -10.16 16.92 7.48
N ASN A 31 -9.82 18.18 7.73
CA ASN A 31 -10.72 19.34 7.82
C ASN A 31 -11.53 19.64 6.54
N GLU A 32 -11.11 19.20 5.35
CA GLU A 32 -11.78 19.56 4.09
C GLU A 32 -12.78 18.51 3.56
N THR A 33 -12.98 17.40 4.28
CA THR A 33 -13.64 16.23 3.68
C THR A 33 -15.06 16.01 4.17
N GLY A 34 -15.49 16.70 5.24
CA GLY A 34 -16.80 16.46 5.90
C GLY A 34 -17.00 15.01 6.37
N SER A 35 -15.98 14.17 6.23
CA SER A 35 -15.97 12.74 6.50
C SER A 35 -15.30 12.55 7.84
N ALA A 36 -15.91 11.77 8.73
CA ALA A 36 -15.44 11.56 10.11
C ALA A 36 -14.13 10.72 10.21
N GLY A 37 -13.28 10.70 9.18
CA GLY A 37 -12.04 9.93 9.20
C GLY A 37 -11.20 10.02 7.93
N LEU A 38 -10.13 9.23 7.90
CA LEU A 38 -9.10 9.22 6.86
C LEU A 38 -9.62 8.82 5.46
N GLY A 39 -10.75 8.13 5.35
CA GLY A 39 -11.28 7.71 4.05
C GLY A 39 -10.58 6.50 3.45
N VAL A 40 -10.09 5.58 4.28
CA VAL A 40 -9.50 4.29 3.85
C VAL A 40 -10.25 3.13 4.50
N SER A 41 -10.26 1.99 3.82
CA SER A 41 -10.67 0.70 4.39
C SER A 41 -9.44 -0.13 4.71
N LEU A 42 -9.40 -0.71 5.90
CA LEU A 42 -8.28 -1.51 6.38
C LEU A 42 -8.69 -2.98 6.52
N LYS A 43 -7.71 -3.89 6.38
CA LYS A 43 -7.86 -5.33 6.63
C LYS A 43 -6.71 -5.80 7.51
N GLY A 44 -7.00 -6.68 8.46
CA GLY A 44 -5.97 -7.47 9.13
C GLY A 44 -5.57 -8.63 8.24
N ASN A 45 -4.27 -8.87 8.08
CA ASN A 45 -3.75 -9.98 7.32
C ASN A 45 -3.14 -11.03 8.25
N LYS A 46 -3.34 -12.30 7.95
CA LYS A 46 -2.83 -13.42 8.73
C LYS A 46 -2.10 -14.40 7.81
N SER A 47 -0.99 -14.94 8.28
CA SER A 47 -0.28 -16.00 7.58
C SER A 47 -1.16 -17.25 7.52
N ARG A 48 -1.32 -17.82 6.32
CA ARG A 48 -2.08 -19.07 6.15
C ARG A 48 -1.32 -20.28 6.69
N GLU A 49 0.00 -20.20 6.70
CA GLU A 49 0.90 -21.30 7.09
C GLU A 49 1.15 -21.30 8.60
N THR A 50 1.46 -20.12 9.16
CA THR A 50 1.83 -19.99 10.59
C THR A 50 0.67 -19.52 11.46
N GLY A 51 -0.41 -18.99 10.88
CA GLY A 51 -1.54 -18.41 11.62
C GLY A 51 -1.23 -17.05 12.28
N GLU A 52 -0.02 -16.53 12.10
CA GLU A 52 0.46 -15.30 12.73
C GLU A 52 -0.17 -14.06 12.12
N ASP A 53 -0.33 -13.02 12.95
CA ASP A 53 -0.82 -11.72 12.50
C ASP A 53 0.28 -10.98 11.73
N LEU A 54 0.07 -10.80 10.41
CA LEU A 54 0.98 -10.06 9.53
C LEU A 54 0.74 -8.53 9.61
N GLY A 55 -0.29 -8.10 10.34
CA GLY A 55 -0.61 -6.71 10.60
C GLY A 55 -1.72 -6.13 9.72
N ILE A 56 -1.83 -4.80 9.75
CA ILE A 56 -2.93 -4.06 9.12
C ILE A 56 -2.52 -3.49 7.77
N PHE A 57 -3.36 -3.67 6.76
CA PHE A 57 -3.11 -3.25 5.39
C PHE A 57 -4.26 -2.42 4.82
N ILE A 58 -3.93 -1.47 3.94
CA ILE A 58 -4.93 -0.72 3.19
C ILE A 58 -5.60 -1.64 2.16
N LYS A 59 -6.89 -1.88 2.33
CA LYS A 59 -7.72 -2.65 1.40
C LYS A 59 -8.20 -1.79 0.22
N SER A 60 -8.67 -0.57 0.51
CA SER A 60 -9.18 0.35 -0.50
C SER A 60 -9.13 1.79 0.01
N ILE A 61 -9.14 2.73 -0.93
CA ILE A 61 -9.20 4.17 -0.66
C ILE A 61 -10.57 4.67 -1.15
N ILE A 62 -11.26 5.44 -0.33
CA ILE A 62 -12.60 5.94 -0.60
C ILE A 62 -12.48 7.21 -1.45
N HIS A 63 -13.07 7.18 -2.64
CA HIS A 63 -13.08 8.33 -3.56
C HIS A 63 -13.70 9.55 -2.88
N GLY A 64 -13.05 10.72 -3.04
CA GLY A 64 -13.47 11.95 -2.39
C GLY A 64 -13.12 12.04 -0.89
N GLY A 65 -12.58 10.98 -0.28
CA GLY A 65 -12.08 10.97 1.10
C GLY A 65 -10.75 11.72 1.29
N ALA A 66 -10.33 11.92 2.54
CA ALA A 66 -9.09 12.65 2.87
C ALA A 66 -7.85 11.99 2.25
N ALA A 67 -7.70 10.67 2.42
CA ALA A 67 -6.63 9.89 1.82
C ALA A 67 -6.65 9.91 0.28
N TYR A 68 -7.83 9.98 -0.35
CA TYR A 68 -7.95 10.08 -1.80
C TYR A 68 -7.48 11.45 -2.31
N LYS A 69 -7.92 12.53 -1.64
CA LYS A 69 -7.49 13.90 -1.96
C LYS A 69 -5.99 14.08 -1.79
N ASP A 70 -5.42 13.44 -0.75
CA ASP A 70 -3.98 13.45 -0.50
C ASP A 70 -3.20 12.64 -1.54
N GLY A 71 -3.71 11.47 -1.95
CA GLY A 71 -3.18 10.68 -3.05
C GLY A 71 -1.85 9.95 -2.79
N ARG A 72 -1.21 10.14 -1.61
CA ARG A 72 0.10 9.52 -1.30
C ARG A 72 -0.03 8.08 -0.79
N LEU A 73 -1.15 7.75 -0.14
CA LEU A 73 -1.44 6.39 0.32
C LEU A 73 -1.81 5.47 -0.85
N CYS A 74 -1.39 4.21 -0.78
CA CYS A 74 -1.66 3.20 -1.80
C CYS A 74 -2.33 1.96 -1.21
N ILE A 75 -3.09 1.27 -2.05
CA ILE A 75 -3.62 -0.06 -1.71
C ILE A 75 -2.45 -1.03 -1.47
N ASN A 76 -2.61 -1.87 -0.45
CA ASN A 76 -1.60 -2.81 0.08
C ASN A 76 -0.42 -2.16 0.82
N ASP A 77 -0.44 -0.86 1.09
CA ASP A 77 0.45 -0.31 2.11
C ASP A 77 0.14 -0.96 3.46
N GLN A 78 1.18 -1.36 4.19
CA GLN A 78 1.04 -1.86 5.55
C GLN A 78 1.03 -0.67 6.50
N MET A 79 -0.03 -0.52 7.28
CA MET A 79 -0.10 0.51 8.31
C MET A 79 0.61 0.03 9.58
N ILE A 80 1.62 0.77 10.00
CA ILE A 80 2.47 0.38 11.14
C ILE A 80 2.35 1.34 12.32
N ALA A 81 1.90 2.58 12.10
CA ALA A 81 1.55 3.51 13.17
C ALA A 81 0.50 4.53 12.71
N VAL A 82 -0.24 5.08 13.69
CA VAL A 82 -1.24 6.15 13.50
C VAL A 82 -1.16 7.13 14.66
N ASN A 83 -1.04 8.43 14.39
CA ASN A 83 -0.90 9.50 15.39
C ASN A 83 0.17 9.22 16.47
N GLY A 84 1.26 8.54 16.10
CA GLY A 84 2.30 8.11 17.03
C GLY A 84 2.01 6.80 17.78
N GLU A 85 0.81 6.23 17.69
CA GLU A 85 0.49 4.91 18.23
C GLU A 85 0.97 3.80 17.27
N SER A 86 1.95 2.99 17.72
CA SER A 86 2.45 1.85 16.95
C SER A 86 1.46 0.68 16.94
N LEU A 87 1.27 0.10 15.76
CA LEU A 87 0.46 -1.08 15.49
C LEU A 87 1.31 -2.36 15.37
N LEU A 88 2.63 -2.23 15.29
CA LEU A 88 3.55 -3.37 15.21
C LEU A 88 3.53 -4.18 16.50
N GLY A 89 3.63 -5.50 16.37
CA GLY A 89 3.61 -6.44 17.49
C GLY A 89 2.25 -6.59 18.17
N ARG A 90 1.20 -5.91 17.67
CA ARG A 90 -0.18 -6.09 18.15
C ARG A 90 -0.91 -7.11 17.30
N SER A 91 -1.88 -7.78 17.92
CA SER A 91 -2.81 -8.61 17.16
C SER A 91 -3.65 -7.76 16.21
N ASN A 92 -4.14 -8.37 15.14
CA ASN A 92 -4.94 -7.65 14.14
C ASN A 92 -6.16 -6.96 14.75
N ASN A 93 -6.81 -7.59 15.74
CA ASN A 93 -7.95 -6.97 16.41
C ASN A 93 -7.53 -5.76 17.25
N ALA A 94 -6.50 -5.90 18.08
CA ALA A 94 -6.00 -4.83 18.93
C ALA A 94 -5.48 -3.63 18.10
N ALA A 95 -4.84 -3.89 16.96
CA ALA A 95 -4.39 -2.85 16.04
C ALA A 95 -5.57 -2.11 15.40
N MET A 96 -6.63 -2.81 15.00
CA MET A 96 -7.85 -2.18 14.46
C MET A 96 -8.58 -1.32 15.50
N GLU A 97 -8.63 -1.77 16.75
CA GLU A 97 -9.20 -0.99 17.86
C GLU A 97 -8.38 0.27 18.15
N ALA A 98 -7.05 0.17 18.17
CA ALA A 98 -6.15 1.31 18.29
C ALA A 98 -6.37 2.34 17.18
N LEU A 99 -6.46 1.87 15.92
CA LEU A 99 -6.76 2.69 14.77
C LEU A 99 -8.07 3.45 14.90
N ARG A 100 -9.15 2.74 15.28
CA ARG A 100 -10.47 3.38 15.47
C ARG A 100 -10.43 4.44 16.55
N ARG A 101 -9.80 4.15 17.70
CA ARG A 101 -9.64 5.11 18.80
C ARG A 101 -8.87 6.34 18.35
N SER A 102 -7.66 6.15 17.82
CA SER A 102 -6.77 7.22 17.35
C SER A 102 -7.41 8.10 16.27
N MET A 103 -8.17 7.51 15.34
CA MET A 103 -8.91 8.27 14.31
C MET A 103 -10.07 9.07 14.90
N SER A 104 -10.77 8.55 15.91
CA SER A 104 -11.97 9.17 16.47
C SER A 104 -11.64 10.27 17.48
N SER A 105 -10.64 10.07 18.34
CA SER A 105 -10.30 11.02 19.41
C SER A 105 -9.33 12.12 18.98
N GLU A 106 -8.32 11.79 18.17
CA GLU A 106 -7.22 12.72 17.90
C GLU A 106 -7.35 13.46 16.57
N GLY A 107 -7.87 12.79 15.53
CA GLY A 107 -8.02 13.39 14.20
C GLY A 107 -8.93 14.62 14.18
N ASN A 108 -9.98 14.62 15.00
CA ASN A 108 -10.92 15.74 15.06
C ASN A 108 -10.34 16.98 15.75
N THR A 109 -9.42 16.80 16.70
CA THR A 109 -8.83 17.93 17.46
C THR A 109 -7.68 18.59 16.70
N ARG A 110 -6.86 17.80 15.99
CA ARG A 110 -5.69 18.30 15.27
C ARG A 110 -6.02 18.82 13.86
N GLY A 111 -7.12 18.36 13.26
CA GLY A 111 -7.45 18.65 11.86
C GLY A 111 -6.57 17.91 10.84
N THR A 112 -5.53 17.20 11.30
CA THR A 112 -4.69 16.30 10.52
C THR A 112 -4.57 14.94 11.22
N ILE A 113 -4.24 13.91 10.45
CA ILE A 113 -3.90 12.58 10.94
C ILE A 113 -2.51 12.19 10.44
N GLN A 114 -1.66 11.77 11.36
CA GLN A 114 -0.35 11.22 11.02
C GLN A 114 -0.49 9.71 10.84
N VAL A 115 0.04 9.18 9.75
CA VAL A 115 0.10 7.74 9.47
C VAL A 115 1.50 7.36 9.06
N VAL A 116 1.93 6.18 9.50
CA VAL A 116 3.22 5.60 9.10
C VAL A 116 2.93 4.28 8.42
N VAL A 117 3.44 4.12 7.20
CA VAL A 117 3.23 2.94 6.37
C VAL A 117 4.55 2.30 5.97
N LEU A 118 4.55 0.98 5.81
CA LEU A 118 5.59 0.25 5.10
C LEU A 118 5.10 -0.05 3.69
N ARG A 119 5.89 0.36 2.71
CA ARG A 119 5.68 0.07 1.30
C ARG A 119 6.86 -0.73 0.78
N THR A 120 6.60 -1.90 0.19
CA THR A 120 7.61 -2.54 -0.65
C THR A 120 7.79 -1.64 -1.88
N PRO A 121 9.03 -1.26 -2.25
CA PRO A 121 9.27 -0.58 -3.51
C PRO A 121 8.76 -1.51 -4.60
N LYS A 122 7.59 -1.18 -5.16
CA LYS A 122 7.08 -1.88 -6.32
C LYS A 122 8.12 -1.67 -7.41
N GLN A 123 8.76 -2.76 -7.88
CA GLN A 123 9.00 -2.83 -9.33
C GLN A 123 7.68 -2.45 -9.96
N VAL A 124 7.68 -1.37 -10.74
CA VAL A 124 6.51 -0.81 -11.42
C VAL A 124 5.77 -1.96 -12.09
N GLN A 125 4.77 -2.51 -11.39
CA GLN A 125 3.98 -3.61 -11.88
C GLN A 125 2.95 -2.93 -12.76
N GLN A 126 3.41 -2.70 -13.99
CA GLN A 126 2.70 -2.44 -15.23
C GLN A 126 1.20 -2.36 -14.97
N ALA A 127 0.69 -1.12 -14.93
CA ALA A 127 -0.73 -0.84 -14.94
C ALA A 127 -1.37 -1.73 -16.01
N SER A 128 -2.11 -2.75 -15.57
CA SER A 128 -3.23 -3.38 -16.25
C SER A 128 -3.31 -3.15 -17.77
N PHE A 129 -2.30 -3.61 -18.51
CA PHE A 129 -2.33 -3.68 -19.97
C PHE A 129 -3.03 -4.94 -20.47
N PHE A 130 -3.53 -5.79 -19.57
CA PHE A 130 -4.25 -7.00 -19.93
C PHE A 130 -5.58 -7.09 -19.17
N SER A 131 -6.53 -6.23 -19.53
CA SER A 131 -7.93 -6.65 -19.55
C SER A 131 -8.67 -5.93 -20.66
N SER A 132 -8.42 -6.37 -21.88
CA SER A 132 -9.47 -6.47 -22.89
C SER A 132 -9.09 -7.61 -23.82
N ARG A 133 -9.89 -8.67 -23.75
CA ARG A 133 -9.91 -9.78 -24.71
C ARG A 133 -9.81 -9.25 -26.14
N SER A 134 -8.84 -9.75 -26.89
CA SER A 134 -9.05 -10.15 -28.28
C SER A 134 -8.06 -11.26 -28.61
N GLN A 135 -8.62 -12.40 -28.99
CA GLN A 135 -7.97 -13.68 -29.25
C GLN A 135 -7.02 -13.56 -30.45
N PRO A 136 -5.89 -14.28 -30.49
CA PRO A 136 -5.16 -14.43 -31.75
C PRO A 136 -5.91 -15.44 -32.64
N LEU A 137 -6.51 -14.94 -33.72
CA LEU A 137 -6.92 -15.76 -34.85
C LEU A 137 -5.65 -16.25 -35.56
N TRP A 138 -5.47 -17.56 -35.54
CA TRP A 138 -4.58 -18.27 -36.44
C TRP A 138 -5.01 -17.94 -37.88
N HIS A 139 -4.12 -17.33 -38.68
CA HIS A 139 -3.89 -17.65 -40.10
C HIS A 139 -3.03 -16.59 -40.80
N ARG A 140 -1.95 -17.09 -41.42
CA ARG A 140 -1.18 -16.64 -42.59
C ARG A 140 0.28 -16.34 -42.28
N GLY A 141 1.12 -17.17 -42.88
CA GLY A 141 2.53 -17.32 -42.59
C GLY A 141 3.40 -16.15 -43.02
N ILE A 142 4.64 -16.22 -42.58
CA ILE A 142 5.84 -16.27 -43.44
C ILE A 142 6.99 -16.71 -42.53
N LEU A 143 7.86 -17.50 -43.13
CA LEU A 143 9.05 -18.17 -42.60
C LEU A 143 9.93 -17.26 -41.73
N PHE A 144 10.48 -17.81 -40.65
CA PHE A 144 11.94 -17.84 -40.54
C PHE A 144 12.38 -19.10 -39.81
N GLU A 145 13.31 -19.77 -40.49
CA GLU A 145 13.95 -21.03 -40.16
C GLU A 145 14.96 -20.88 -39.02
N SER A 146 15.42 -22.05 -38.54
CA SER A 146 16.64 -22.28 -37.78
C SER A 146 16.55 -22.18 -36.25
N CYS A 147 16.31 -23.34 -35.64
CA CYS A 147 17.34 -24.00 -34.85
C CYS A 147 17.09 -25.50 -34.84
N ILE A 148 17.91 -26.21 -35.62
CA ILE A 148 18.12 -27.65 -35.52
C ILE A 148 18.96 -27.89 -34.26
N SER A 149 18.46 -28.74 -33.36
CA SER A 149 19.32 -29.74 -32.73
C SER A 149 18.46 -30.94 -32.33
N GLU A 150 18.70 -32.04 -33.03
CA GLU A 150 18.30 -33.40 -32.70
C GLU A 150 18.52 -33.75 -31.23
N SER A 151 17.56 -34.47 -30.65
CA SER A 151 17.81 -35.86 -30.22
C SER A 151 16.50 -36.48 -29.75
N GLU A 152 16.07 -37.51 -30.48
CA GLU A 152 15.47 -38.78 -30.04
C GLU A 152 15.02 -38.83 -28.56
N GLY A 153 13.79 -39.15 -28.20
CA GLY A 153 12.90 -40.19 -28.71
C GLY A 153 12.34 -40.91 -27.47
N PHE A 154 11.04 -41.26 -27.48
CA PHE A 154 10.50 -42.54 -27.01
C PHE A 154 8.97 -42.50 -27.04
N ILE A 155 8.41 -43.47 -27.76
CA ILE A 155 7.01 -43.90 -27.72
C ILE A 155 6.88 -44.94 -26.61
N ALA A 156 5.78 -44.88 -25.84
CA ALA A 156 5.02 -46.01 -25.27
C ALA A 156 4.06 -45.40 -24.21
N ASN A 157 2.79 -45.75 -24.06
CA ASN A 157 1.87 -46.70 -24.71
C ASN A 157 0.46 -46.19 -24.36
#